data_AF-A0A962QCT8-F1
#
_entry.id   AF-A0A962QCT8-F1
#
_cell.length_a   1.000
_cell.length_b   1.000
_cell.length_c   1.000
_cell.angle_alpha   90.00
_cell.angle_beta   90.00
_cell.angle_gamma   90.00
#
_symmetry.space_group_name_H-M   'P 1'
#
loop_
_entity.id
_entity.type
_entity.pdbx_description
1 polymer ?
#
loop_
_entity_poly.entity_id
_entity_poly.type
_entity_poly.pdbx_seq_one_letter_code
_entity_poly.pdbx_strand_id
1 'polypeptide(L)' 'AERIEQAVGKVLDQGLRTADIMAAGMTQVGTREMGAAVVAALAD' A
#
# COMPACT_ATOMS: atom_id res chain seq x y z
N ALA A 1 -17.07 -2.25 -0.22
CA ALA A 1 -16.01 -1.27 -0.53
C ALA A 1 -15.06 -1.13 0.65
N GLU A 2 -15.59 -0.89 1.85
CA GLU A 2 -14.88 -0.75 3.13
C GLU A 2 -13.59 -1.56 3.30
N ARG A 3 -13.63 -2.89 3.12
CA ARG A 3 -12.47 -3.77 3.34
C ARG A 3 -11.28 -3.44 2.44
N ILE A 4 -11.54 -3.05 1.19
CA ILE A 4 -10.48 -2.67 0.24
C ILE A 4 -9.89 -1.32 0.65
N GLU A 5 -10.72 -0.35 1.01
CA GLU A 5 -10.27 0.97 1.46
C GLU A 5 -9.42 0.87 2.72
N GLN A 6 -9.82 0.03 3.67
CA GLN A 6 -9.05 -0.27 4.88
C GLN A 6 -7.71 -0.94 4.56
N ALA A 7 -7.69 -1.93 3.66
CA ALA A 7 -6.45 -2.60 3.27
C ALA A 7 -5.48 -1.64 2.58
N VAL A 8 -5.96 -0.76 1.70
CA VAL A 8 -5.15 0.28 1.07
C VAL A 8 -4.63 1.26 2.12
N GLY A 9 -5.46 1.69 3.07
CA GLY A 9 -5.05 2.53 4.20
C GLY A 9 -3.91 1.90 5.01
N LYS A 10 -4.07 0.64 5.44
CA LYS A 10 -3.03 -0.11 6.16
C LYS A 10 -1.70 -0.13 5.40
N VAL A 11 -1.72 -0.40 4.10
CA VAL A 11 -0.51 -0.43 3.25
C VAL A 11 0.13 0.95 3.15
N LEU A 12 -0.68 2.00 3.05
CA LEU A 12 -0.17 3.36 3.02
C LEU A 12 0.40 3.79 4.39
N ASP A 13 -0.16 3.30 5.50
CA ASP A 13 0.34 3.55 6.85
C ASP A 13 1.67 2.83 7.13
N GLN A 14 1.94 1.72 6.43
CA GLN A 14 3.25 1.05 6.42
C GLN A 14 4.34 1.87 5.68
N GLY A 15 4.00 3.03 5.14
CA GLY A 15 4.92 3.91 4.43
C GLY A 15 5.27 3.44 3.01
N LEU A 16 4.52 2.48 2.45
CA LEU A 16 4.72 2.02 1.08
C LEU A 16 4.07 2.99 0.08
N ARG A 17 4.80 3.40 -0.96
CA ARG A 17 4.32 4.36 -1.98
C ARG A 17 4.78 3.96 -3.37
N THR A 18 3.94 4.16 -4.38
CA THR A 18 4.34 4.07 -5.79
C THR A 18 4.98 5.37 -6.25
N ALA A 19 5.71 5.32 -7.36
CA ALA A 19 6.51 6.44 -7.87
C ALA A 19 5.72 7.75 -8.06
N ASP A 20 4.42 7.66 -8.37
CA ASP A 20 3.51 8.80 -8.59
C ASP A 20 3.11 9.54 -7.31
N ILE A 21 3.19 8.89 -6.15
CA ILE A 21 2.79 9.46 -4.83
C ILE A 21 3.92 9.41 -3.80
N MET A 22 5.17 9.36 -4.24
CA MET A 22 6.34 9.29 -3.35
C MET A 22 6.49 10.54 -2.49
N ALA A 23 6.90 10.31 -1.23
CA ALA A 23 7.26 11.35 -0.28
C ALA A 23 8.56 10.99 0.46
N ALA A 24 9.25 11.99 1.00
CA ALA A 24 10.45 11.77 1.80
C ALA A 24 10.14 10.88 3.02
N GLY A 25 11.01 9.90 3.28
CA GLY A 25 10.83 8.94 4.38
C GLY A 25 9.90 7.77 4.09
N MET A 26 9.39 7.65 2.87
CA MET A 26 8.56 6.52 2.42
C MET A 26 9.39 5.50 1.62
N THR A 27 8.89 4.27 1.54
CA THR A 27 9.50 3.20 0.74
C THR A 27 8.83 3.13 -0.62
N GLN A 28 9.62 3.34 -1.68
CA GLN A 28 9.13 3.21 -3.05
C GLN A 28 8.92 1.73 -3.41
N VAL A 29 7.75 1.40 -3.94
CA VAL A 29 7.39 0.07 -4.45
C VAL A 29 6.83 0.15 -5.87
N GLY A 30 6.98 -0.94 -6.63
CA GLY A 30 6.35 -1.09 -7.93
C GLY A 30 4.88 -1.53 -7.84
N THR A 31 4.19 -1.56 -9.00
CA THR A 31 2.77 -1.96 -9.09
C THR A 31 2.50 -3.36 -8.52
N ARG A 32 3.39 -4.32 -8.81
CA ARG A 32 3.23 -5.71 -8.35
C ARG A 32 3.39 -5.84 -6.83
N GLU A 33 4.37 -5.15 -6.28
CA GLU A 33 4.66 -5.15 -4.84
C GLU A 33 3.52 -4.45 -4.06
N MET A 34 3.04 -3.31 -4.57
CA MET A 34 1.87 -2.62 -4.01
C MET A 34 0.63 -3.54 -4.00
N GLY A 35 0.36 -4.23 -5.11
CA GLY A 35 -0.76 -5.17 -5.19
C GLY A 35 -0.63 -6.33 -4.19
N ALA A 36 0.57 -6.90 -4.05
CA ALA A 36 0.83 -7.97 -3.09
C ALA A 36 0.62 -7.50 -1.64
N ALA A 37 1.08 -6.29 -1.31
CA ALA A 37 0.88 -5.69 0.02
C ALA A 37 -0.61 -5.48 0.34
N VAL A 38 -1.40 -5.00 -0.63
CA VAL A 38 -2.85 -4.81 -0.46
C VAL A 38 -3.57 -6.15 -0.29
N VAL A 39 -3.20 -7.18 -1.05
CA VAL A 39 -3.78 -8.54 -0.90
C VAL A 39 -3.43 -9.12 0.47
N ALA A 40 -2.20 -8.95 0.95
CA ALA A 40 -1.80 -9.39 2.29
C ALA A 40 -2.60 -8.66 3.37
N ALA A 41 -2.73 -7.33 3.28
CA ALA A 41 -3.48 -6.51 4.25
C ALA A 41 -4.99 -6.77 4.26
N LEU A 42 -5.54 -7.38 3.21
CA LEU A 42 -6.94 -7.80 3.12
C LEU A 42 -7.21 -9.15 3.81
N ALA A 43 -6.16 -9.96 3.98
CA ALA A 43 -6.20 -11.26 4.65
C ALA A 43 -6.00 -11.16 6.18
N ASP A 44 -5.52 -10.02 6.67
CA ASP A 44 -5.42 -9.62 8.09
C ASP A 44 -6.72 -8.98 8.62
#